data_AF-A0A1G9D2S7-F1
#
_entry.id   AF-A0A1G9D2S7-F1
#
_cell.length_a   1.000
_cell.length_b   1.000
_cell.length_c   1.000
_cell.angle_alpha   90.00
_cell.angle_beta   90.00
_cell.angle_gamma   90.00
#
_symmetry.space_group_name_H-M   'P 1'
#
loop_
_entity.id
_entity.type
_entity.pdbx_description
1 polymer ?
#
loop_
_entity_poly.entity_id
_entity_poly.type
_entity_poly.pdbx_seq_one_letter_code
_entity_poly.pdbx_strand_id
1 'polypeptide(L)'
;MKGQLFLTLILLILLSCSIKTRKNLEDPQESIIKREKASGEKSNAHLGKFLGKISFEVKTKDTIGFKNGLIPWASLEKPEQDISGLKNASEILINQPGVTVVIDYPLKNGYRFELNSNNGFSRELLLKEISKAYYKMYEEEEATATIKTIPVEKRTTMYNRNETNGKYGIWGHDIADLVLSEIHVYEDSDKKLILALMIES
;
A
#
# COMPACT_ATOMS: atom_id res chain seq x y z
N MET A 1 -9.26 -49.66 -74.07
CA MET A 1 -9.58 -48.45 -74.84
C MET A 1 -10.35 -47.50 -73.94
N LYS A 2 -9.81 -46.29 -73.68
CA LYS A 2 -10.48 -45.04 -73.26
C LYS A 2 -11.56 -45.19 -72.15
N GLY A 3 -11.35 -44.81 -70.89
CA GLY A 3 -10.81 -43.55 -70.38
C GLY A 3 -11.97 -42.69 -69.86
N GLN A 4 -11.99 -42.39 -68.56
CA GLN A 4 -12.54 -41.12 -68.07
C GLN A 4 -12.11 -40.85 -66.63
N LEU A 5 -11.29 -39.81 -66.55
CA LEU A 5 -10.86 -39.04 -65.40
C LEU A 5 -12.10 -38.42 -64.73
N PHE A 6 -12.27 -38.59 -63.42
CA PHE A 6 -12.99 -37.59 -62.62
C PHE A 6 -12.20 -37.30 -61.35
N LEU A 7 -11.76 -36.05 -61.31
CA LEU A 7 -11.06 -35.36 -60.26
C LEU A 7 -12.09 -34.94 -59.20
N THR A 8 -11.94 -35.39 -57.97
CA THR A 8 -12.59 -34.74 -56.81
C THR A 8 -11.56 -34.49 -55.72
N LEU A 9 -10.97 -33.31 -55.82
CA LEU A 9 -10.27 -32.61 -54.75
C LEU A 9 -11.34 -32.12 -53.77
N ILE A 10 -11.45 -32.73 -52.58
CA ILE A 10 -12.13 -32.11 -51.44
C ILE A 10 -11.09 -31.77 -50.39
N LEU A 11 -10.76 -30.49 -50.40
CA LEU A 11 -10.04 -29.73 -49.39
C LEU A 11 -10.92 -29.66 -48.12
N LEU A 12 -10.59 -30.41 -47.07
CA LEU A 12 -11.16 -30.18 -45.74
C LEU A 12 -10.13 -29.42 -44.89
N ILE A 13 -10.35 -28.11 -44.91
CA ILE A 13 -9.68 -27.06 -44.17
C ILE A 13 -9.81 -27.33 -42.66
N LEU A 14 -8.66 -27.42 -42.01
CA LEU A 14 -8.34 -26.92 -40.66
C LEU A 14 -9.53 -26.69 -39.71
N LEU A 15 -9.79 -27.67 -38.84
CA LEU A 15 -10.30 -27.41 -37.49
C LEU A 15 -9.23 -27.74 -36.46
N SER A 16 -8.07 -27.09 -36.61
CA SER A 16 -7.25 -26.76 -35.43
C SER A 16 -7.97 -25.61 -34.72
N CYS A 17 -9.07 -25.93 -34.04
CA CYS A 17 -9.53 -25.07 -32.96
C CYS A 17 -8.42 -25.08 -31.92
N SER A 18 -7.54 -24.08 -31.99
CA SER A 18 -6.77 -23.68 -30.84
C SER A 18 -7.79 -23.35 -29.76
N ILE A 19 -8.04 -24.28 -28.84
CA ILE A 19 -8.56 -23.96 -27.53
C ILE A 19 -7.48 -23.05 -26.95
N LYS A 20 -7.61 -21.74 -27.23
CA LYS A 20 -6.98 -20.72 -26.42
C LYS A 20 -7.56 -20.96 -25.05
N THR A 21 -6.77 -21.62 -24.20
CA THR A 21 -7.00 -21.70 -22.77
C THR A 21 -7.41 -20.29 -22.36
N ARG A 22 -8.68 -20.09 -22.02
CA ARG A 22 -9.10 -18.87 -21.32
C ARG A 22 -8.19 -18.86 -20.10
N LYS A 23 -7.22 -17.94 -20.06
CA LYS A 23 -6.60 -17.59 -18.79
C LYS A 23 -7.78 -17.30 -17.87
N ASN A 24 -7.95 -18.08 -16.82
CA ASN A 24 -8.84 -17.69 -15.73
C ASN A 24 -8.37 -16.30 -15.34
N LEU A 25 -9.18 -15.29 -15.65
CA LEU A 25 -8.98 -13.96 -15.11
C LEU A 25 -9.23 -14.14 -13.61
N GLU A 26 -8.14 -14.09 -12.83
CA GLU A 26 -8.18 -14.09 -11.36
C GLU A 26 -9.14 -12.97 -10.95
N ASP A 27 -10.06 -13.27 -10.03
CA ASP A 27 -11.02 -12.30 -9.54
C ASP A 27 -10.27 -11.09 -8.95
N PRO A 28 -10.60 -9.84 -9.32
CA PRO A 28 -9.86 -8.68 -8.84
C PRO A 28 -9.74 -8.62 -7.31
N GLN A 29 -10.77 -9.03 -6.58
CA GLN A 29 -10.77 -9.13 -5.13
C GLN A 29 -9.78 -10.18 -4.62
N GLU A 30 -9.77 -11.38 -5.22
CA GLU A 30 -8.82 -12.44 -4.86
C GLU A 30 -7.37 -11.97 -5.06
N SER A 31 -7.11 -11.21 -6.14
CA SER A 31 -5.79 -10.65 -6.41
C SER A 31 -5.34 -9.63 -5.34
N ILE A 32 -6.26 -8.84 -4.78
CA ILE A 32 -5.97 -7.88 -3.72
C ILE A 32 -5.68 -8.62 -2.41
N ILE A 33 -6.53 -9.56 -2.01
CA ILE A 33 -6.36 -10.34 -0.76
C ILE A 33 -5.00 -11.03 -0.74
N LYS A 34 -4.60 -11.62 -1.88
CA LYS A 34 -3.30 -12.27 -2.03
C LYS A 34 -2.13 -11.30 -1.83
N ARG A 35 -2.24 -10.08 -2.35
CA ARG A 35 -1.21 -9.04 -2.21
C ARG A 35 -1.16 -8.45 -0.81
N GLU A 36 -2.30 -8.28 -0.15
CA GLU A 36 -2.38 -7.87 1.25
C GLU A 36 -1.66 -8.89 2.13
N LYS A 37 -1.97 -10.18 1.95
CA LYS A 37 -1.28 -11.26 2.65
C LYS A 37 0.23 -11.24 2.39
N ALA A 38 0.64 -11.13 1.13
CA ALA A 38 2.06 -11.06 0.78
C ALA A 38 2.76 -9.82 1.37
N SER A 39 2.05 -8.69 1.51
CA SER A 39 2.57 -7.47 2.12
C SER A 39 2.75 -7.64 3.63
N GLY A 40 1.79 -8.29 4.31
CA GLY A 40 1.88 -8.59 5.75
C GLY A 40 2.96 -9.63 6.10
N GLU A 41 3.32 -10.52 5.17
CA GLU A 41 4.38 -11.52 5.34
C GLU A 41 5.79 -10.98 5.02
N LYS A 42 5.90 -9.74 4.51
CA LYS A 42 7.16 -9.17 4.07
C LYS A 42 8.12 -8.96 5.24
N SER A 43 9.35 -9.46 5.10
CA SER A 43 10.39 -9.30 6.12
C SER A 43 11.16 -7.99 5.98
N ASN A 44 11.25 -7.27 7.10
CA ASN A 44 12.05 -6.06 7.24
C ASN A 44 13.49 -6.31 7.74
N ALA A 45 13.95 -7.56 7.80
CA ALA A 45 15.29 -7.91 8.28
C ALA A 45 16.42 -7.23 7.49
N HIS A 46 16.18 -6.87 6.23
CA HIS A 46 17.13 -6.15 5.38
C HIS A 46 17.34 -4.68 5.78
N LEU A 47 16.50 -4.11 6.66
CA LEU A 47 16.59 -2.72 7.10
C LEU A 47 17.61 -2.52 8.24
N GLY A 48 18.15 -3.59 8.81
CA GLY A 48 19.15 -3.54 9.87
C GLY A 48 18.64 -4.07 11.21
N LYS A 49 19.23 -3.58 12.31
CA LYS A 49 18.90 -4.03 13.66
C LYS A 49 17.59 -3.41 14.14
N PHE A 50 16.60 -4.24 14.44
CA PHE A 50 15.36 -3.78 15.08
C PHE A 50 15.65 -3.21 16.48
N LEU A 51 15.18 -1.98 16.73
CA LEU A 51 15.34 -1.29 18.00
C LEU A 51 14.05 -1.24 18.82
N GLY A 52 12.89 -1.28 18.17
CA GLY A 52 11.60 -1.21 18.84
C GLY A 52 10.49 -0.71 17.94
N LYS A 53 9.35 -0.40 18.55
CA LYS A 53 8.16 0.07 17.86
C LYS A 53 7.55 1.30 18.52
N ILE A 54 6.91 2.12 17.69
CA ILE A 54 6.14 3.30 18.10
C ILE A 54 4.69 3.03 17.69
N SER A 55 3.80 2.78 18.64
CA SER A 55 2.38 2.58 18.37
C SER A 55 1.63 3.91 18.29
N PHE A 56 0.62 4.01 17.45
CA PHE A 56 -0.26 5.18 17.29
C PHE A 56 -1.65 4.85 17.84
N GLU A 57 -1.93 5.32 19.05
CA GLU A 57 -3.18 5.03 19.75
C GLU A 57 -3.99 6.30 19.96
N VAL A 58 -5.27 6.30 19.58
CA VAL A 58 -6.17 7.46 19.63
C VAL A 58 -7.27 7.22 20.65
N LYS A 59 -7.49 8.17 21.56
CA LYS A 59 -8.58 8.10 22.55
C LYS A 59 -9.94 8.13 21.87
N THR A 60 -10.83 7.24 22.30
CA THR A 60 -12.22 7.17 21.82
C THR A 60 -13.21 7.08 22.98
N LYS A 61 -14.45 7.51 22.71
CA LYS A 61 -15.59 7.33 23.61
C LYS A 61 -16.31 5.99 23.39
N ASP A 62 -16.02 5.31 22.28
CA ASP A 62 -16.57 3.98 22.00
C ASP A 62 -15.86 2.92 22.84
N THR A 63 -16.34 2.74 24.07
CA THR A 63 -15.83 1.72 24.99
C THR A 63 -16.39 0.33 24.73
N ILE A 64 -17.37 0.20 23.81
CA ILE A 64 -17.95 -1.07 23.40
C ILE A 64 -17.01 -1.73 22.37
N GLY A 65 -16.62 -0.98 21.34
CA GLY A 65 -15.63 -1.42 20.35
C GLY A 65 -14.21 -1.47 20.91
N PHE A 66 -13.85 -0.52 21.78
CA PHE A 66 -12.51 -0.38 22.32
C PHE A 66 -12.53 -0.36 23.85
N LYS A 67 -12.45 -1.55 24.48
CA LYS A 67 -12.60 -1.71 25.94
C LYS A 67 -11.64 -0.85 26.78
N ASN A 68 -10.47 -0.52 26.25
CA ASN A 68 -9.47 0.33 26.89
C ASN A 68 -9.64 1.83 26.55
N GLY A 69 -10.65 2.20 25.76
CA GLY A 69 -10.88 3.56 25.27
C GLY A 69 -9.85 4.03 24.25
N LEU A 70 -9.12 3.11 23.59
CA LEU A 70 -8.08 3.43 22.61
C LEU A 70 -8.32 2.67 21.30
N ILE A 71 -8.37 3.43 20.21
CA ILE A 71 -8.26 2.92 18.84
C ILE A 71 -6.77 2.69 18.57
N PRO A 72 -6.33 1.50 18.13
CA PRO A 72 -4.90 1.16 18.00
C PRO A 72 -4.29 1.63 16.67
N TRP A 73 -4.84 2.69 16.07
CA TRP A 73 -4.33 3.32 14.85
C TRP A 73 -4.75 4.79 14.77
N ALA A 74 -4.07 5.54 13.89
CA ALA A 74 -4.42 6.92 13.54
C ALA A 74 -4.58 7.07 12.01
N SER A 75 -5.50 7.92 11.58
CA SER A 75 -5.81 8.21 10.19
C SER A 75 -4.64 8.88 9.46
N LEU A 76 -4.32 8.36 8.28
CA LEU A 76 -3.38 9.01 7.37
C LEU A 76 -4.05 10.06 6.49
N GLU A 77 -5.32 9.89 6.16
CA GLU A 77 -6.07 10.88 5.39
C GLU A 77 -6.32 12.16 6.22
N LYS A 78 -6.73 12.00 7.49
CA LYS A 78 -7.20 13.11 8.33
C LYS A 78 -6.51 13.11 9.70
N PRO A 79 -5.17 13.22 9.76
CA PRO A 79 -4.42 13.10 11.01
C PRO A 79 -4.85 14.13 12.06
N GLU A 80 -5.27 15.33 11.66
CA GLU A 80 -5.69 16.40 12.58
C GLU A 80 -6.91 16.03 13.43
N GLN A 81 -7.77 15.12 12.95
CA GLN A 81 -8.90 14.62 13.73
C GLN A 81 -8.43 13.76 14.91
N ASP A 82 -7.36 13.00 14.69
CA ASP A 82 -6.84 12.03 15.65
C ASP A 82 -5.78 12.61 16.58
N ILE A 83 -5.03 13.63 16.14
CA ILE A 83 -3.97 14.27 16.93
C ILE A 83 -4.46 14.74 18.31
N SER A 84 -5.67 15.30 18.38
CA SER A 84 -6.25 15.75 19.66
C SER A 84 -6.47 14.61 20.66
N GLY A 85 -6.74 13.40 20.16
CA GLY A 85 -6.91 12.18 20.95
C GLY A 85 -5.65 11.32 21.05
N LEU A 86 -4.59 11.65 20.32
CA LEU A 86 -3.39 10.84 20.19
C LEU A 86 -2.67 10.73 21.53
N LYS A 87 -2.47 9.50 21.99
CA LYS A 87 -1.80 9.21 23.24
C LYS A 87 -0.34 9.66 23.18
N ASN A 88 0.06 10.46 24.17
CA ASN A 88 1.41 11.03 24.26
C ASN A 88 1.85 11.73 22.96
N ALA A 89 0.96 12.50 22.34
CA ALA A 89 1.20 13.15 21.05
C ALA A 89 2.54 13.91 20.98
N SER A 90 2.86 14.67 22.02
CA SER A 90 4.04 15.54 22.09
C SER A 90 5.28 14.87 22.71
N GLU A 91 5.21 13.60 23.10
CA GLU A 91 6.37 12.85 23.61
C GLU A 91 7.42 12.70 22.50
N ILE A 92 8.67 13.08 22.78
CA ILE A 92 9.79 12.88 21.85
C ILE A 92 10.23 11.42 21.93
N LEU A 93 10.13 10.71 20.80
CA LEU A 93 10.40 9.28 20.69
C LEU A 93 11.76 8.98 20.06
N ILE A 94 12.24 9.88 19.21
CA ILE A 94 13.52 9.75 18.51
C ILE A 94 14.27 11.07 18.65
N ASN A 95 15.46 11.02 19.25
CA ASN A 95 16.30 12.20 19.49
C ASN A 95 17.35 12.46 18.39
N GLN A 96 17.48 11.55 17.41
CA GLN A 96 18.39 11.76 16.29
C GLN A 96 17.87 12.88 15.38
N PRO A 97 18.76 13.68 14.75
CA PRO A 97 18.36 14.84 13.96
C PRO A 97 17.73 14.48 12.61
N GLY A 98 17.91 13.24 12.14
CA GLY A 98 17.37 12.76 10.88
C GLY A 98 17.01 11.28 10.90
N VAL A 99 15.99 10.92 10.14
CA VAL A 99 15.52 9.53 9.96
C VAL A 99 15.08 9.31 8.51
N THR A 100 15.28 8.10 8.00
CA THR A 100 14.71 7.67 6.72
C THR A 100 13.39 6.96 6.96
N VAL A 101 12.31 7.39 6.33
CA VAL A 101 11.01 6.71 6.38
C VAL A 101 10.81 5.85 5.13
N VAL A 102 10.26 4.65 5.32
CA VAL A 102 9.95 3.70 4.25
C VAL A 102 8.46 3.43 4.20
N ILE A 103 7.84 3.80 3.08
CA ILE A 103 6.46 3.44 2.72
C ILE A 103 6.55 2.33 1.68
N ASP A 104 5.95 1.18 1.94
CA ASP A 104 5.92 0.06 0.99
C ASP A 104 4.52 -0.54 0.78
N TYR A 105 3.52 -0.03 1.50
CA TYR A 105 2.12 -0.37 1.32
C TYR A 105 1.30 0.88 0.98
N PRO A 106 0.32 0.80 0.06
CA PRO A 106 0.00 -0.32 -0.83
C PRO A 106 0.73 -0.14 -2.17
N LEU A 107 2.05 -0.32 -2.18
CA LEU A 107 2.90 0.01 -3.33
C LEU A 107 3.41 -1.25 -4.04
N LYS A 108 3.76 -1.12 -5.31
CA LYS A 108 4.60 -2.08 -6.01
C LYS A 108 6.07 -1.73 -5.88
N ASN A 109 6.38 -0.44 -6.00
CA ASN A 109 7.71 0.13 -5.82
C ASN A 109 7.71 0.98 -4.54
N GLY A 110 8.55 0.62 -3.57
CA GLY A 110 8.63 1.32 -2.30
C GLY A 110 9.02 2.80 -2.45
N TYR A 111 8.51 3.63 -1.56
CA TYR A 111 8.80 5.05 -1.46
C TYR A 111 9.62 5.33 -0.20
N ARG A 112 10.65 6.16 -0.32
CA ARG A 112 11.53 6.55 0.78
C ARG A 112 11.69 8.06 0.80
N PHE A 113 11.70 8.63 2.00
CA PHE A 113 11.96 10.05 2.20
C PHE A 113 12.67 10.29 3.52
N GLU A 114 13.41 11.40 3.58
CA GLU A 114 14.14 11.82 4.78
C GLU A 114 13.29 12.81 5.57
N LEU A 115 13.29 12.63 6.90
CA LEU A 115 12.78 13.62 7.85
C LEU A 115 13.93 14.15 8.68
N ASN A 116 13.91 15.46 8.93
CA ASN A 116 14.89 16.14 9.77
C ASN A 116 14.17 16.95 10.85
N SER A 117 14.69 16.91 12.07
CA SER A 117 14.18 17.70 13.19
C SER A 117 15.30 18.09 14.14
N ASN A 118 15.38 19.37 14.49
CA ASN A 118 16.35 19.86 15.46
C ASN A 118 15.99 19.47 16.91
N ASN A 119 14.73 19.13 17.17
CA ASN A 119 14.20 18.86 18.51
C ASN A 119 13.79 17.38 18.70
N GLY A 120 14.22 16.50 17.79
CA GLY A 120 13.74 15.12 17.72
C GLY A 120 12.33 14.98 17.16
N PHE A 121 11.83 13.76 17.14
CA PHE A 121 10.54 13.41 16.52
C PHE A 121 9.52 13.02 17.59
N SER A 122 8.45 13.81 17.67
CA SER A 122 7.27 13.44 18.45
C SER A 122 6.33 12.54 17.63
N ARG A 123 5.41 11.87 18.32
CA ARG A 123 4.38 11.07 17.65
C ARG A 123 3.50 11.91 16.73
N GLU A 124 3.10 13.10 17.17
CA GLU A 124 2.35 14.05 16.37
C GLU A 124 3.12 14.48 15.12
N LEU A 125 4.41 14.81 15.25
CA LEU A 125 5.23 15.22 14.11
C LEU A 125 5.34 14.09 13.09
N LEU A 126 5.61 12.86 13.56
CA LEU A 126 5.68 11.69 12.68
C LEU A 126 4.36 11.48 11.93
N LEU A 127 3.21 11.50 12.62
CA LEU A 127 1.90 11.33 11.99
C LEU A 127 1.64 12.39 10.91
N LYS A 128 1.91 13.66 11.21
CA LYS A 128 1.72 14.78 10.26
C LYS A 128 2.59 14.62 9.02
N GLU A 129 3.88 14.38 9.22
CA GLU A 129 4.82 14.30 8.09
C GLU A 129 4.62 13.04 7.25
N ILE A 130 4.26 11.91 7.86
CA ILE A 130 3.89 10.69 7.13
C ILE A 130 2.61 10.90 6.32
N SER A 131 1.57 11.51 6.90
CA SER A 131 0.34 11.84 6.17
C SER A 131 0.63 12.72 4.95
N LYS A 132 1.43 13.80 5.12
CA LYS A 132 1.88 14.64 3.99
C LYS A 132 2.61 13.84 2.92
N ALA A 133 3.48 12.91 3.32
CA ALA A 133 4.22 12.06 2.40
C ALA A 133 3.29 11.12 1.61
N TYR A 134 2.23 10.59 2.23
CA TYR A 134 1.21 9.81 1.53
C TYR A 134 0.45 10.63 0.49
N TYR A 135 -0.02 11.83 0.84
CA TYR A 135 -0.68 12.71 -0.14
C TYR A 135 0.22 13.01 -1.33
N LYS A 136 1.46 13.44 -1.06
CA LYS A 136 2.45 13.71 -2.12
C LYS A 136 2.69 12.47 -3.00
N MET A 137 2.82 11.29 -2.40
CA MET A 137 3.04 10.04 -3.13
C MET A 137 1.85 9.69 -4.03
N TYR A 138 0.61 9.85 -3.55
CA TYR A 138 -0.61 9.63 -4.35
C TYR A 138 -0.75 10.64 -5.48
N GLU A 139 -0.41 11.91 -5.25
CA GLU A 139 -0.38 12.96 -6.28
C GLU A 139 0.66 12.66 -7.36
N GLU A 140 1.88 12.28 -6.97
CA GLU A 140 2.95 11.90 -7.90
C GLU A 140 2.59 10.64 -8.72
N GLU A 141 1.95 9.65 -8.09
CA GLU A 141 1.43 8.47 -8.79
C GLU A 141 0.44 8.90 -9.87
N GLU A 142 -0.57 9.69 -9.51
CA GLU A 142 -1.62 10.11 -10.43
C GLU A 142 -1.05 10.98 -11.56
N ALA A 143 -0.09 11.87 -11.27
CA ALA A 143 0.57 12.69 -12.29
C ALA A 143 1.39 11.87 -13.29
N THR A 144 1.97 10.74 -12.86
CA THR A 144 2.88 9.93 -13.69
C THR A 144 2.21 8.72 -14.35
N ALA A 145 1.06 8.29 -13.85
CA ALA A 145 0.36 7.11 -14.35
C ALA A 145 -0.34 7.35 -15.70
N THR A 146 -0.24 6.36 -16.58
CA THR A 146 -1.06 6.31 -17.82
C THR A 146 -2.36 5.55 -17.61
N ILE A 147 -2.36 4.58 -16.69
CA ILE A 147 -3.56 3.92 -16.16
C ILE A 147 -4.01 4.74 -14.96
N LYS A 148 -5.13 5.44 -15.12
CA LYS A 148 -5.65 6.40 -14.13
C LYS A 148 -6.43 5.70 -13.02
N THR A 149 -6.47 6.33 -11.85
CA THR A 149 -7.33 5.89 -10.76
C THR A 149 -8.79 5.97 -11.22
N ILE A 150 -9.56 4.89 -11.05
CA ILE A 150 -11.00 4.88 -11.28
C ILE A 150 -11.66 5.60 -10.10
N PRO A 151 -12.36 6.73 -10.34
CA PRO A 151 -13.09 7.45 -9.29
C PRO A 151 -14.08 6.53 -8.59
N VAL A 152 -14.27 6.72 -7.28
CA VAL A 152 -15.11 5.85 -6.42
C VAL A 152 -16.50 5.65 -7.03
N GLU A 153 -17.12 6.72 -7.53
CA GLU A 153 -18.46 6.71 -8.12
C GLU A 153 -18.56 5.96 -9.46
N LYS A 154 -17.43 5.61 -10.07
CA LYS A 154 -17.35 4.85 -11.33
C LYS A 154 -16.93 3.40 -11.11
N ARG A 155 -16.65 2.99 -9.87
CA ARG A 155 -16.31 1.60 -9.57
C ARG A 155 -17.58 0.76 -9.58
N THR A 156 -17.59 -0.29 -10.38
CA THR A 156 -18.78 -1.15 -10.56
C THR A 156 -18.68 -2.42 -9.73
N THR A 157 -17.56 -3.13 -9.85
CA THR A 157 -17.37 -4.46 -9.26
C THR A 157 -16.37 -4.48 -8.12
N MET A 158 -15.68 -3.37 -7.83
CA MET A 158 -14.63 -3.29 -6.81
C MET A 158 -14.93 -2.15 -5.85
N TYR A 159 -14.84 -2.40 -4.54
CA TYR A 159 -14.84 -1.33 -3.54
C TYR A 159 -13.49 -0.57 -3.58
N ASN A 160 -12.44 -1.36 -3.62
CA ASN A 160 -11.03 -0.97 -3.70
C ASN A 160 -10.67 -0.31 -5.04
N ARG A 161 -9.67 0.58 -5.02
CA ARG A 161 -9.15 1.22 -6.24
C ARG A 161 -8.38 0.23 -7.11
N ASN A 162 -8.36 0.48 -8.42
CA ASN A 162 -7.50 -0.25 -9.35
C ASN A 162 -6.02 0.03 -9.10
N GLU A 163 -5.16 -0.90 -9.57
CA GLU A 163 -3.74 -0.62 -9.72
C GLU A 163 -3.52 0.44 -10.80
N THR A 164 -2.65 1.39 -10.50
CA THR A 164 -2.10 2.37 -11.46
C THR A 164 -0.68 1.98 -11.81
N ASN A 165 -0.16 2.49 -12.93
CA ASN A 165 1.20 2.19 -13.41
C ASN A 165 2.11 3.43 -13.36
N GLY A 166 1.86 4.33 -12.40
CA GLY A 166 2.72 5.47 -12.16
C GLY A 166 4.02 5.07 -11.47
N LYS A 167 4.68 6.06 -10.89
CA LYS A 167 5.99 5.92 -10.24
C LYS A 167 6.03 4.79 -9.18
N TYR A 168 4.97 4.61 -8.41
CA TYR A 168 4.92 3.71 -7.25
C TYR A 168 4.05 2.47 -7.48
N GLY A 169 3.14 2.52 -8.45
CA GLY A 169 2.25 1.41 -8.76
C GLY A 169 1.28 1.13 -7.62
N ILE A 170 0.51 2.16 -7.22
CA ILE A 170 -0.44 2.09 -6.10
C ILE A 170 -1.61 1.19 -6.46
N TRP A 171 -2.05 0.36 -5.53
CA TRP A 171 -3.13 -0.62 -5.72
C TRP A 171 -4.02 -0.73 -4.48
N GLY A 172 -5.23 -1.27 -4.63
CA GLY A 172 -6.09 -1.67 -3.52
C GLY A 172 -6.79 -0.51 -2.81
N HIS A 173 -6.05 0.41 -2.20
CA HIS A 173 -6.61 1.31 -1.19
C HIS A 173 -6.46 2.78 -1.54
N ASP A 174 -7.55 3.54 -1.39
CA ASP A 174 -7.46 4.98 -1.34
C ASP A 174 -6.82 5.40 0.00
N ILE A 175 -6.26 6.61 0.06
CA ILE A 175 -5.66 7.11 1.32
C ILE A 175 -6.68 7.13 2.48
N ALA A 176 -7.97 7.27 2.18
CA ALA A 176 -9.06 7.26 3.15
C ALA A 176 -9.22 5.92 3.88
N ASP A 177 -8.78 4.82 3.25
CA ASP A 177 -8.81 3.49 3.83
C ASP A 177 -7.61 3.25 4.75
N LEU A 178 -6.53 4.03 4.59
CA LEU A 178 -5.26 3.77 5.24
C LEU A 178 -5.15 4.40 6.64
N VAL A 179 -4.71 3.57 7.58
CA VAL A 179 -4.38 3.99 8.94
C VAL A 179 -2.97 3.55 9.32
N LEU A 180 -2.31 4.34 10.17
CA LEU A 180 -0.99 4.03 10.74
C LEU A 180 -1.20 3.43 12.13
N SER A 181 -0.83 2.16 12.30
CA SER A 181 -0.91 1.50 13.61
C SER A 181 0.41 1.55 14.37
N GLU A 182 1.52 1.26 13.68
CA GLU A 182 2.86 1.28 14.27
C GLU A 182 3.92 1.82 13.30
N ILE A 183 5.04 2.27 13.87
CA ILE A 183 6.31 2.40 13.17
C ILE A 183 7.29 1.42 13.79
N HIS A 184 7.93 0.60 12.97
CA HIS A 184 9.05 -0.24 13.37
C HIS A 184 10.36 0.50 13.13
N VAL A 185 11.17 0.62 14.16
CA VAL A 185 12.42 1.38 14.16
C VAL A 185 13.59 0.43 13.99
N TYR A 186 14.41 0.68 12.97
CA TYR A 186 15.62 -0.06 12.66
C TYR A 186 16.84 0.86 12.70
N GLU A 187 18.01 0.31 13.02
CA GLU A 187 19.32 0.95 12.87
C GLU A 187 20.11 0.22 11.78
N ASP A 188 20.54 0.96 10.76
CA ASP A 188 21.36 0.41 9.68
C ASP A 188 22.86 0.29 10.07
N SER A 189 23.69 -0.17 9.13
CA SER A 189 25.14 -0.31 9.37
C SER A 189 25.85 1.03 9.61
N ASP A 190 25.28 2.14 9.14
CA ASP A 190 25.82 3.49 9.25
C ASP A 190 25.27 4.24 10.48
N LYS A 191 24.56 3.53 11.37
CA LYS A 191 23.92 4.09 12.58
C LYS A 191 22.79 5.08 12.30
N LYS A 192 22.24 5.07 11.09
CA LYS A 192 21.05 5.84 10.73
C LYS A 192 19.80 5.06 11.10
N LEU A 193 18.76 5.79 11.51
CA LEU A 193 17.47 5.19 11.82
C LEU A 193 16.59 5.10 10.58
N ILE A 194 16.01 3.92 10.39
CA ILE A 194 15.04 3.63 9.35
C ILE A 194 13.69 3.33 10.02
N LEU A 195 12.65 4.04 9.58
CA LEU A 195 11.28 3.91 10.05
C LEU A 195 10.46 3.16 9.01
N ALA A 196 10.14 1.89 9.29
CA ALA A 196 9.22 1.10 8.46
C ALA A 196 7.80 1.25 9.00
N LEU A 197 6.85 1.61 8.14
CA LEU A 197 5.48 1.86 8.56
C LEU A 197 4.66 0.56 8.58
N MET A 198 3.89 0.38 9.65
CA MET A 198 2.86 -0.65 9.75
C MET A 198 1.52 -0.01 9.44
N ILE A 199 1.03 -0.30 8.24
CA ILE A 199 -0.16 0.32 7.65
C ILE A 199 -1.25 -0.73 7.59
N GLU A 200 -2.46 -0.32 7.96
CA GLU A 200 -3.67 -1.15 7.91
C GLU A 200 -4.72 -0.48 7.02
N SER A 201 -5.65 -1.29 6.51
CA SER A 201 -6.75 -0.91 5.63
C SER A 201 -7.97 -1.79 5.88
#